data_AF-A0A9P6EC45-F1
#
_entry.id   AF-A0A9P6EC45-F1
#
_cell.length_a   1.000
_cell.length_b   1.000
_cell.length_c   1.000
_cell.angle_alpha   90.00
_cell.angle_beta   90.00
_cell.angle_gamma   90.00
#
_symmetry.space_group_name_H-M   'P 1'
#
loop_
_entity.id
_entity.type
_entity.pdbx_description
1 polymer ?
#
loop_
_entity_poly.entity_id
_entity_poly.type
_entity_poly.pdbx_seq_one_letter_code
_entity_poly.pdbx_strand_id
1 'polypeptide(L)'
;MYCSGMVCKPFTHGFPRANIHELLAPDLLHQIIKGTFKDHLVTWVINYIQHWTGNDSKALMKVQHISLTDAVFFLPAIVGHIPDQMVRALSFFMEFCYLVCQLVLDTNDLASIDAAIANFHCDHDIFDNVRPDGYSLPRQHSLVHYTTLIQEFGAPNGLCSSITESKHIKAVKEPRRRSSHFEALGQMLVTNQRVDKLAAAHVDFQARGMLRTPLFRPPDPLPTIHEDNNDNDGGDIDEEVDSEVIIAKQAIPNVAWSPKAFGASIGVPHLPNLISRFLYEQEHLNKLNDPNMNLNLDDIPLSDCPQYSRKIRPVPSAIAIYYSSSDKSGICGMHRERIRAVSSWRGGPSHYDCVFVVHDPDEPGFCGLHVARVHSFFSIQQHKLHYPCALVSWFSKIGNNPCSTTGMWIVEPDFDVTRSRAMSVISIDSIYQGAHLIGNAGRHYIPRTLTFNRSLDAFQSFYVNKYIDHHAHEIAF
;
A
#
# COMPACT_ATOMS: atom_id res chain seq x y z
N MET A 1 18.63 -45.53 -8.75
CA MET A 1 17.51 -44.67 -9.19
C MET A 1 17.19 -45.08 -10.62
N TYR A 2 16.17 -45.92 -10.81
CA TYR A 2 15.79 -46.46 -12.12
C TYR A 2 15.01 -45.39 -12.89
N CYS A 3 15.63 -44.77 -13.90
CA CYS A 3 14.91 -44.06 -14.96
C CYS A 3 14.33 -45.10 -15.91
N SER A 4 13.06 -45.48 -15.73
CA SER A 4 12.32 -46.27 -16.69
C SER A 4 11.58 -45.36 -17.67
N GLY A 5 11.88 -45.50 -18.96
CA GLY A 5 11.04 -45.02 -20.06
C GLY A 5 11.72 -43.98 -20.96
N MET A 6 12.42 -44.45 -22.00
CA MET A 6 12.72 -43.64 -23.19
C MET A 6 11.41 -43.12 -23.79
N VAL A 7 11.08 -41.85 -23.54
CA VAL A 7 10.15 -41.13 -24.41
C VAL A 7 11.00 -40.57 -25.56
N CYS A 8 10.96 -41.22 -26.72
CA CYS A 8 11.77 -40.87 -27.91
C CYS A 8 11.33 -39.54 -28.57
N LYS A 9 10.26 -38.93 -28.04
CA LYS A 9 9.77 -37.61 -28.41
C LYS A 9 9.44 -36.85 -27.12
N PRO A 10 10.02 -35.68 -26.84
CA PRO A 10 9.62 -34.89 -25.68
C PRO A 10 8.10 -34.67 -25.72
N PHE A 11 7.44 -34.55 -24.57
CA PHE A 11 5.98 -34.36 -24.51
C PHE A 11 5.52 -33.11 -25.30
N THR A 12 6.44 -32.19 -25.59
CA THR A 12 6.25 -30.98 -26.41
C THR A 12 6.40 -31.22 -27.93
N HIS A 13 6.73 -32.43 -28.39
CA HIS A 13 7.01 -32.71 -29.80
C HIS A 13 5.81 -32.44 -30.73
N GLY A 14 4.59 -32.61 -30.22
CA GLY A 14 3.36 -32.32 -30.96
C GLY A 14 2.85 -30.89 -30.81
N PHE A 15 3.55 -30.06 -30.02
CA PHE A 15 3.11 -28.67 -29.84
C PHE A 15 3.40 -27.90 -31.13
N PRO A 16 2.51 -27.00 -31.56
CA PRO A 16 2.80 -26.10 -32.66
C PRO A 16 4.11 -25.37 -32.37
N ARG A 17 4.97 -25.24 -33.39
CA ARG A 17 6.22 -24.49 -33.25
C ARG A 17 5.85 -23.06 -32.87
N ALA A 18 6.09 -22.68 -31.63
CA ALA A 18 5.90 -21.32 -31.17
C ALA A 18 7.03 -20.45 -31.72
N ASN A 19 6.68 -19.30 -32.29
CA ASN A 19 7.67 -18.30 -32.63
C ASN A 19 8.20 -17.70 -31.33
N ILE A 20 9.49 -17.92 -31.02
CA ILE A 20 10.09 -17.39 -29.79
C ILE A 20 10.07 -15.86 -29.74
N HIS A 21 9.92 -15.20 -30.89
CA HIS A 21 9.77 -13.75 -30.98
C HIS A 21 8.36 -13.26 -30.64
N GLU A 22 7.37 -14.17 -30.62
CA GLU A 22 5.97 -13.90 -30.24
C GLU A 22 5.66 -14.50 -28.85
N LEU A 23 6.64 -15.09 -28.16
CA LEU A 23 6.41 -15.67 -26.84
C LEU A 23 6.52 -14.63 -25.74
N LEU A 24 5.43 -14.44 -24.99
CA LEU A 24 5.49 -13.77 -23.70
C LEU A 24 6.15 -14.71 -22.69
N ALA A 25 7.42 -14.45 -22.34
CA ALA A 25 8.08 -15.23 -21.31
C ALA A 25 7.37 -15.00 -19.96
N PRO A 26 7.00 -16.06 -19.21
CA PRO A 26 6.67 -15.87 -17.81
C PRO A 26 7.89 -15.20 -17.17
N ASP A 27 7.67 -14.10 -16.43
CA ASP A 27 8.70 -13.29 -15.75
C ASP A 27 9.21 -12.01 -16.45
N LEU A 28 8.59 -11.53 -17.53
CA LEU A 28 9.04 -10.30 -18.23
C LEU A 28 9.07 -9.07 -17.30
N LEU A 29 8.10 -8.94 -16.39
CA LEU A 29 8.01 -7.86 -15.42
C LEU A 29 9.14 -7.90 -14.37
N HIS A 30 9.45 -9.07 -13.79
CA HIS A 30 10.60 -9.21 -12.90
C HIS A 30 11.91 -8.96 -13.62
N GLN A 31 12.02 -9.41 -14.88
CA GLN A 31 13.23 -9.19 -15.68
C GLN A 31 13.45 -7.71 -15.97
N ILE A 32 12.39 -6.93 -16.15
CA ILE A 32 12.43 -5.48 -16.35
C ILE A 32 12.69 -4.75 -15.06
N ILE A 33 12.02 -5.12 -13.97
CA ILE A 33 12.25 -4.52 -12.66
C ILE A 33 13.68 -4.82 -12.20
N LYS A 34 14.10 -6.08 -12.20
CA LYS A 34 15.44 -6.45 -11.77
C LYS A 34 16.49 -5.94 -12.76
N GLY A 35 16.29 -6.18 -14.05
CA GLY A 35 17.26 -5.80 -15.07
C GLY A 35 17.29 -4.30 -15.31
N THR A 36 16.19 -3.71 -15.75
CA THR A 36 16.12 -2.29 -16.12
C THR A 36 16.15 -1.36 -14.91
N PHE A 37 15.33 -1.59 -13.88
CA PHE A 37 15.32 -0.67 -12.73
C PHE A 37 16.54 -0.86 -11.83
N LYS A 38 16.70 -2.05 -11.25
CA LYS A 38 17.74 -2.31 -10.24
C LYS A 38 19.14 -2.36 -10.84
N ASP A 39 19.38 -3.21 -11.83
CA ASP A 39 20.74 -3.47 -12.33
C ASP A 39 21.27 -2.30 -13.18
N HIS A 40 20.38 -1.47 -13.75
CA HIS A 40 20.74 -0.38 -14.64
C HIS A 40 20.39 1.01 -14.08
N LEU A 41 19.11 1.39 -14.04
CA LEU A 41 18.72 2.76 -13.71
C LEU A 41 19.20 3.22 -12.32
N VAL A 42 19.02 2.39 -11.30
CA VAL A 42 19.55 2.65 -9.95
C VAL A 42 21.07 2.75 -9.97
N THR A 43 21.75 1.81 -10.63
CA THR A 43 23.21 1.82 -10.77
C THR A 43 23.70 3.11 -11.42
N TRP A 44 23.02 3.60 -12.46
CA TRP A 44 23.40 4.82 -13.16
C TRP A 44 23.18 6.06 -12.30
N VAL A 45 22.08 6.14 -11.55
CA VAL A 45 21.88 7.22 -10.58
C VAL A 45 22.98 7.21 -9.51
N ILE A 46 23.34 6.04 -8.99
CA ILE A 46 24.42 5.91 -8.01
C ILE A 46 25.76 6.37 -8.61
N ASN A 47 26.07 5.95 -9.84
CA ASN A 47 27.29 6.37 -10.54
C ASN A 47 27.31 7.88 -10.79
N TYR A 48 26.17 8.47 -11.16
CA TYR A 48 26.03 9.92 -11.30
C TYR A 48 26.37 10.61 -9.98
N ILE A 49 25.72 10.20 -8.89
CA ILE A 49 25.95 10.78 -7.57
C ILE A 49 27.44 10.64 -7.18
N GLN A 50 28.04 9.46 -7.37
CA GLN A 50 29.47 9.24 -7.09
C GLN A 50 30.39 10.17 -7.90
N HIS A 51 30.10 10.34 -9.20
CA HIS A 51 30.89 11.20 -10.08
C HIS A 51 30.88 12.66 -9.62
N TRP A 52 29.71 13.16 -9.19
CA TRP A 52 29.51 14.57 -8.85
C TRP A 52 29.74 14.92 -7.37
N THR A 53 29.61 13.96 -6.45
CA THR A 53 29.77 14.18 -4.99
C THR A 53 31.05 13.59 -4.39
N GLY A 54 31.82 12.81 -5.17
CA GLY A 54 33.03 12.15 -4.70
C GLY A 54 32.76 10.91 -3.81
N ASN A 55 33.84 10.24 -3.36
CA ASN A 55 33.81 8.94 -2.66
C ASN A 55 33.08 8.90 -1.28
N ASP A 56 32.48 10.00 -0.83
CA ASP A 56 31.75 10.07 0.45
C ASP A 56 30.34 9.45 0.39
N SER A 57 29.96 8.85 -0.74
CA SER A 57 28.67 8.20 -0.97
C SER A 57 28.50 6.82 -0.32
N LYS A 58 29.34 6.41 0.64
CA LYS A 58 29.19 5.11 1.35
C LYS A 58 27.83 4.95 2.04
N ALA A 59 27.12 6.05 2.32
CA ALA A 59 25.75 6.01 2.86
C ALA A 59 24.72 5.48 1.83
N LEU A 60 24.93 5.71 0.53
CA LEU A 60 24.09 5.17 -0.56
C LEU A 60 24.44 3.72 -0.90
N MET A 61 25.59 3.19 -0.46
CA MET A 61 26.02 1.82 -0.82
C MET A 61 25.31 0.70 -0.05
N LYS A 62 24.53 1.00 1.00
CA LYS A 62 23.66 -0.03 1.64
C LYS A 62 22.40 -0.37 0.83
N VAL A 63 22.21 0.31 -0.30
CA VAL A 63 21.08 0.17 -1.23
C VAL A 63 21.25 -1.05 -2.17
N GLN A 64 22.35 -1.80 -2.06
CA GLN A 64 22.61 -2.98 -2.92
C GLN A 64 21.59 -4.14 -2.75
N HIS A 65 20.76 -4.08 -1.69
CA HIS A 65 19.64 -4.98 -1.46
C HIS A 65 18.27 -4.40 -1.86
N ILE A 66 18.20 -3.41 -2.78
CA ILE A 66 16.92 -2.94 -3.33
C ILE A 66 16.09 -4.14 -3.83
N SER A 67 14.96 -4.38 -3.18
CA SER A 67 13.81 -5.12 -3.68
C SER A 67 12.80 -4.12 -4.26
N LEU A 68 11.74 -4.59 -4.93
CA LEU A 68 10.67 -3.71 -5.43
C LEU A 68 10.14 -2.72 -4.39
N THR A 69 10.07 -3.17 -3.13
CA THR A 69 9.69 -2.37 -1.96
C THR A 69 10.60 -1.16 -1.70
N ASP A 70 11.84 -1.16 -2.19
CA ASP A 70 12.77 -0.04 -2.02
C ASP A 70 12.70 0.96 -3.19
N ALA A 71 12.15 0.56 -4.34
CA ALA A 71 11.85 1.47 -5.46
C ALA A 71 10.80 2.53 -5.07
N VAL A 72 9.86 2.12 -4.22
CA VAL A 72 8.74 2.90 -3.67
C VAL A 72 9.19 4.16 -2.93
N PHE A 73 10.42 4.19 -2.40
CA PHE A 73 11.00 5.34 -1.69
C PHE A 73 12.06 6.08 -2.52
N PHE A 74 12.44 5.54 -3.68
CA PHE A 74 13.61 5.99 -4.41
C PHE A 74 13.42 7.38 -5.00
N LEU A 75 12.24 7.67 -5.58
CA LEU A 75 11.97 8.96 -6.23
C LEU A 75 12.06 10.13 -5.25
N PRO A 76 11.34 10.17 -4.10
CA PRO A 76 11.47 11.31 -3.17
C PRO A 76 12.87 11.48 -2.61
N ALA A 77 13.65 10.40 -2.49
CA ALA A 77 14.98 10.44 -1.90
C ALA A 77 16.05 11.05 -2.82
N ILE A 78 15.84 11.04 -4.14
CA ILE A 78 16.80 11.55 -5.14
C ILE A 78 16.42 12.93 -5.69
N VAL A 79 15.17 13.36 -5.50
CA VAL A 79 14.69 14.70 -5.90
C VAL A 79 15.56 15.78 -5.27
N GLY A 80 15.95 16.77 -6.07
CA GLY A 80 16.81 17.87 -5.62
C GLY A 80 18.30 17.51 -5.49
N HIS A 81 18.66 16.22 -5.56
CA HIS A 81 20.05 15.74 -5.53
C HIS A 81 20.60 15.37 -6.91
N ILE A 82 19.72 15.00 -7.85
CA ILE A 82 20.06 14.72 -9.25
C ILE A 82 19.22 15.62 -10.18
N PRO A 83 19.57 15.74 -11.48
CA PRO A 83 18.78 16.50 -12.44
C PRO A 83 17.34 16.00 -12.51
N ASP A 84 16.37 16.91 -12.57
CA ASP A 84 14.94 16.56 -12.61
C ASP A 84 14.60 15.64 -13.79
N GLN A 85 15.32 15.75 -14.91
CA GLN A 85 15.17 14.86 -16.06
C GLN A 85 15.45 13.38 -15.71
N MET A 86 16.45 13.09 -14.88
CA MET A 86 16.71 11.72 -14.42
C MET A 86 15.58 11.18 -13.53
N VAL A 87 15.04 12.05 -12.66
CA VAL A 87 13.92 11.69 -11.77
C VAL A 87 12.67 11.41 -12.59
N ARG A 88 12.37 12.25 -13.60
CA ARG A 88 11.23 12.04 -14.50
C ARG A 88 11.36 10.75 -15.30
N ALA A 89 12.54 10.45 -15.85
CA ALA A 89 12.77 9.17 -16.53
C ALA A 89 12.45 7.99 -15.61
N LEU A 90 12.93 8.00 -14.37
CA LEU A 90 12.59 6.96 -13.39
C LEU A 90 11.09 6.91 -13.07
N SER A 91 10.44 8.08 -12.93
CA SER A 91 9.01 8.18 -12.68
C SER A 91 8.20 7.57 -13.82
N PHE A 92 8.49 7.89 -15.07
CA PHE A 92 7.83 7.31 -16.24
C PHE A 92 8.07 5.79 -16.35
N PHE A 93 9.27 5.33 -16.02
CA PHE A 93 9.54 3.90 -15.96
C PHE A 93 8.71 3.19 -14.87
N MET A 94 8.62 3.78 -13.67
CA MET A 94 7.78 3.26 -12.59
C MET A 94 6.31 3.27 -13.00
N GLU A 95 5.84 4.34 -13.66
CA GLU A 95 4.48 4.43 -14.18
C GLU A 95 4.18 3.29 -15.14
N PHE A 96 5.06 3.05 -16.12
CA PHE A 96 4.97 1.91 -17.02
C PHE A 96 4.86 0.60 -16.24
N CYS A 97 5.73 0.38 -15.24
CA CYS A 97 5.72 -0.85 -14.45
C CYS A 97 4.39 -1.07 -13.74
N TYR A 98 3.79 -0.03 -13.14
CA TYR A 98 2.52 -0.19 -12.44
C TYR A 98 1.34 -0.37 -13.40
N LEU A 99 1.31 0.35 -14.52
CA LEU A 99 0.28 0.19 -15.55
C LEU A 99 0.24 -1.24 -16.09
N VAL A 100 1.39 -1.81 -16.49
CA VAL A 100 1.41 -3.18 -17.03
C VAL A 100 1.07 -4.26 -15.98
N CYS A 101 1.03 -3.92 -14.69
CA CYS A 101 0.65 -4.85 -13.62
C CYS A 101 -0.86 -4.95 -13.40
N GLN A 102 -1.67 -4.10 -14.03
CA GLN A 102 -3.12 -4.12 -13.86
C GLN A 102 -3.73 -5.45 -14.35
N LEU A 103 -4.80 -5.91 -13.69
CA LEU A 103 -5.52 -7.13 -14.09
C LEU A 103 -6.26 -6.97 -15.41
N VAL A 104 -6.87 -5.81 -15.60
CA VAL A 104 -7.70 -5.47 -16.74
C VAL A 104 -7.08 -4.23 -17.36
N LEU A 105 -6.88 -4.27 -18.68
CA LEU A 105 -6.30 -3.19 -19.44
C LEU A 105 -7.24 -2.85 -20.59
N ASP A 106 -7.68 -1.60 -20.64
CA ASP A 106 -8.49 -1.07 -21.72
C ASP A 106 -7.64 -0.33 -22.77
N THR A 107 -8.29 0.33 -23.74
CA THR A 107 -7.57 1.06 -24.80
C THR A 107 -6.88 2.33 -24.28
N ASN A 108 -7.41 2.98 -23.24
CA ASN A 108 -6.79 4.14 -22.59
C ASN A 108 -5.57 3.72 -21.77
N ASP A 109 -5.61 2.56 -21.12
CA ASP A 109 -4.47 2.03 -20.37
C ASP A 109 -3.30 1.70 -21.31
N LEU A 110 -3.59 1.08 -22.47
CA LEU A 110 -2.59 0.83 -23.50
C LEU A 110 -1.98 2.12 -24.04
N ALA A 111 -2.79 3.15 -24.30
CA ALA A 111 -2.30 4.47 -24.68
C ALA A 111 -1.43 5.11 -23.59
N SER A 112 -1.76 4.90 -22.32
CA SER A 112 -0.99 5.38 -21.17
C SER A 112 0.35 4.64 -21.03
N ILE A 113 0.37 3.33 -21.31
CA ILE A 113 1.60 2.52 -21.38
C ILE A 113 2.53 3.06 -22.47
N ASP A 114 2.02 3.28 -23.69
CA ASP A 114 2.81 3.82 -24.80
C ASP A 114 3.34 5.23 -24.48
N ALA A 115 2.51 6.08 -23.88
CA ALA A 115 2.90 7.42 -23.45
C ALA A 115 4.00 7.38 -22.38
N ALA A 116 3.89 6.50 -21.38
CA ALA A 116 4.90 6.31 -20.35
C ALA A 116 6.24 5.86 -20.94
N ILE A 117 6.23 4.92 -21.89
CA ILE A 117 7.44 4.46 -22.59
C ILE A 117 8.05 5.60 -23.43
N ALA A 118 7.24 6.35 -24.17
CA ALA A 118 7.71 7.46 -25.00
C ALA A 118 8.35 8.56 -24.15
N ASN A 119 7.71 8.93 -23.05
CA ASN A 119 8.23 9.92 -22.11
C ASN A 119 9.50 9.43 -21.39
N PHE A 120 9.54 8.14 -21.02
CA PHE A 120 10.75 7.52 -20.49
C PHE A 120 11.90 7.67 -21.48
N HIS A 121 11.73 7.28 -22.74
CA HIS A 121 12.78 7.40 -23.75
C HIS A 121 13.20 8.85 -24.02
N CYS A 122 12.26 9.80 -24.01
CA CYS A 122 12.57 11.21 -24.20
C CYS A 122 13.46 11.78 -23.08
N ASP A 123 13.21 11.41 -21.82
CA ASP A 123 14.00 11.88 -20.69
C ASP A 123 15.25 11.01 -20.43
N HIS A 124 15.34 9.83 -21.03
CA HIS A 124 16.42 8.86 -20.82
C HIS A 124 17.79 9.32 -21.36
N ASP A 125 17.83 10.23 -22.33
CA ASP A 125 19.07 10.79 -22.92
C ASP A 125 20.01 11.43 -21.89
N ILE A 126 19.48 11.86 -20.74
CA ILE A 126 20.31 12.44 -19.66
C ILE A 126 21.35 11.46 -19.10
N PHE A 127 21.12 10.14 -19.23
CA PHE A 127 22.02 9.11 -18.75
C PHE A 127 23.25 8.90 -19.65
N ASP A 128 23.33 9.51 -20.84
CA ASP A 128 24.43 9.36 -21.79
C ASP A 128 25.76 9.76 -21.15
N ASN A 129 25.73 10.85 -20.37
CA ASN A 129 26.89 11.37 -19.66
C ASN A 129 27.43 10.42 -18.58
N VAL A 130 26.62 9.45 -18.13
CA VAL A 130 26.97 8.48 -17.08
C VAL A 130 27.29 7.12 -17.70
N ARG A 131 26.94 6.91 -18.97
CA ARG A 131 27.08 5.63 -19.68
C ARG A 131 27.66 5.84 -21.08
N PRO A 132 28.99 5.94 -21.21
CA PRO A 132 29.64 6.11 -22.50
C PRO A 132 29.46 4.91 -23.45
N ASP A 133 29.11 3.73 -22.94
CA ASP A 133 28.94 2.49 -23.72
C ASP A 133 27.53 2.33 -24.37
N GLY A 134 26.68 3.36 -24.30
CA GLY A 134 25.37 3.43 -24.98
C GLY A 134 24.24 2.62 -24.33
N TYR A 135 23.01 2.66 -24.89
CA TYR A 135 21.77 2.20 -24.23
C TYR A 135 21.25 0.81 -24.59
N SER A 136 21.90 0.08 -25.51
CA SER A 136 21.34 -1.10 -26.17
C SER A 136 21.30 -2.37 -25.30
N LEU A 137 20.52 -2.32 -24.21
CA LEU A 137 20.28 -3.44 -23.32
C LEU A 137 19.05 -4.22 -23.80
N PRO A 138 19.15 -5.54 -24.02
CA PRO A 138 18.03 -6.35 -24.49
C PRO A 138 16.74 -6.20 -23.67
N ARG A 139 16.87 -5.93 -22.36
CA ARG A 139 15.74 -5.78 -21.41
C ARG A 139 15.07 -4.40 -21.43
N GLN A 140 15.74 -3.37 -21.94
CA GLN A 140 15.13 -2.06 -22.15
C GLN A 140 14.35 -2.07 -23.47
N HIS A 141 14.89 -2.74 -24.49
CA HIS A 141 14.19 -2.87 -25.77
C HIS A 141 12.87 -3.65 -25.65
N SER A 142 12.72 -4.57 -24.70
CA SER A 142 11.44 -5.28 -24.52
C SER A 142 10.27 -4.38 -24.14
N LEU A 143 10.52 -3.17 -23.59
CA LEU A 143 9.47 -2.25 -23.14
C LEU A 143 8.50 -1.89 -24.28
N VAL A 144 9.01 -1.59 -25.48
CA VAL A 144 8.19 -1.14 -26.61
C VAL A 144 7.26 -2.22 -27.17
N HIS A 145 7.47 -3.48 -26.80
CA HIS A 145 6.68 -4.60 -27.29
C HIS A 145 5.49 -4.92 -26.38
N TYR A 146 5.40 -4.31 -25.19
CA TYR A 146 4.36 -4.64 -24.21
C TYR A 146 2.95 -4.41 -24.75
N THR A 147 2.70 -3.29 -25.42
CA THR A 147 1.36 -2.99 -25.94
C THR A 147 0.87 -4.06 -26.92
N THR A 148 1.70 -4.42 -27.91
CA THR A 148 1.40 -5.51 -28.86
C THR A 148 1.20 -6.84 -28.15
N LEU A 149 2.10 -7.15 -27.21
CA LEU A 149 2.06 -8.39 -26.44
C LEU A 149 0.80 -8.50 -25.58
N ILE A 150 0.35 -7.40 -24.96
CA ILE A 150 -0.88 -7.37 -24.16
C ILE A 150 -2.10 -7.58 -25.06
N GLN A 151 -2.11 -6.99 -26.25
CA GLN A 151 -3.19 -7.19 -27.23
C GLN A 151 -3.26 -8.64 -27.74
N GLU A 152 -2.11 -9.29 -27.94
CA GLU A 152 -2.04 -10.66 -28.44
C GLU A 152 -2.28 -11.72 -27.36
N PHE A 153 -1.82 -11.49 -26.13
CA PHE A 153 -1.76 -12.52 -25.07
C PHE A 153 -2.52 -12.16 -23.78
N GLY A 154 -3.07 -10.95 -23.67
CA GLY A 154 -3.73 -10.44 -22.47
C GLY A 154 -2.77 -9.79 -21.47
N ALA A 155 -3.34 -9.27 -20.38
CA ALA A 155 -2.58 -8.63 -19.31
C ALA A 155 -1.51 -9.59 -18.74
N PRO A 156 -0.27 -9.12 -18.47
CA PRO A 156 0.82 -9.98 -18.00
C PRO A 156 0.68 -10.33 -16.50
N ASN A 157 -0.38 -9.83 -15.84
CA ASN A 157 -0.70 -10.20 -14.47
C ASN A 157 -0.95 -11.71 -14.38
N GLY A 158 -0.42 -12.38 -13.35
CA GLY A 158 -0.35 -13.84 -13.28
C GLY A 158 0.99 -14.47 -13.70
N LEU A 159 1.85 -13.72 -14.39
CA LEU A 159 3.19 -14.16 -14.83
C LEU A 159 4.34 -13.43 -14.11
N CYS A 160 4.03 -12.67 -13.06
CA CYS A 160 5.02 -11.97 -12.24
C CYS A 160 5.77 -12.93 -11.30
N SER A 161 7.06 -12.69 -11.10
CA SER A 161 7.86 -13.34 -10.05
C SER A 161 7.24 -13.26 -8.66
N SER A 162 6.35 -12.30 -8.35
CA SER A 162 5.67 -12.24 -7.05
C SER A 162 4.92 -13.54 -6.76
N ILE A 163 4.34 -14.20 -7.78
CA ILE A 163 3.62 -15.48 -7.65
C ILE A 163 4.59 -16.64 -7.44
N THR A 164 5.68 -16.70 -8.21
CA THR A 164 6.68 -17.77 -8.07
C THR A 164 7.51 -17.61 -6.80
N GLU A 165 7.80 -16.37 -6.39
CA GLU A 165 8.47 -16.01 -5.14
C GLU A 165 7.56 -16.23 -3.93
N SER A 166 6.25 -15.95 -4.03
CA SER A 166 5.28 -16.30 -2.99
C SER A 166 5.20 -17.81 -2.79
N LYS A 167 5.16 -18.59 -3.88
CA LYS A 167 5.28 -20.05 -3.81
C LYS A 167 6.64 -20.49 -3.26
N HIS A 168 7.72 -19.82 -3.62
CA HIS A 168 9.06 -20.09 -3.08
C HIS A 168 9.14 -19.77 -1.57
N ILE A 169 8.44 -18.75 -1.07
CA ILE A 169 8.31 -18.50 0.37
C ILE A 169 7.64 -19.69 1.06
N LYS A 170 6.44 -20.08 0.61
CA LYS A 170 5.65 -21.16 1.22
C LYS A 170 6.30 -22.54 1.07
N ALA A 171 6.93 -22.84 -0.06
CA ALA A 171 7.51 -24.14 -0.37
C ALA A 171 8.99 -24.29 0.05
N VAL A 172 9.72 -23.17 0.21
CA VAL A 172 11.17 -23.20 0.50
C VAL A 172 11.51 -22.44 1.77
N LYS A 173 11.21 -21.14 1.86
CA LYS A 173 11.66 -20.31 3.00
C LYS A 173 11.00 -20.72 4.31
N GLU A 174 9.68 -20.90 4.35
CA GLU A 174 8.96 -21.32 5.54
C GLU A 174 9.31 -22.74 6.02
N PRO A 175 9.36 -23.77 5.15
CA PRO A 175 9.81 -25.10 5.57
C PRO A 175 11.26 -25.10 6.02
N ARG A 176 12.13 -24.28 5.40
CA ARG A 176 13.53 -24.11 5.83
C ARG A 176 13.59 -23.50 7.23
N ARG A 177 12.79 -22.47 7.53
CA ARG A 177 12.69 -21.87 8.88
C ARG A 177 12.18 -22.86 9.93
N ARG A 178 11.28 -23.78 9.53
CA ARG A 178 10.74 -24.84 10.40
C ARG A 178 11.67 -26.05 10.56
N SER A 179 12.67 -26.19 9.70
CA SER A 179 13.63 -27.30 9.74
C SER A 179 14.70 -27.08 10.82
N SER A 180 15.40 -28.14 11.21
CA SER A 180 16.57 -28.01 12.09
C SER A 180 17.82 -27.41 11.40
N HIS A 181 17.69 -26.95 10.16
CA HIS A 181 18.76 -26.46 9.27
C HIS A 181 19.86 -27.48 8.90
N PHE A 182 19.94 -28.63 9.57
CA PHE A 182 20.82 -29.75 9.23
C PHE A 182 20.13 -30.70 8.24
N GLU A 183 20.73 -30.95 7.07
CA GLU A 183 20.11 -31.71 5.97
C GLU A 183 18.69 -31.23 5.62
N ALA A 184 18.50 -29.91 5.62
CA ALA A 184 17.19 -29.25 5.57
C ALA A 184 16.32 -29.66 4.37
N LEU A 185 16.92 -30.00 3.21
CA LEU A 185 16.16 -30.30 2.00
C LEU A 185 15.19 -31.47 2.18
N GLY A 186 15.61 -32.56 2.83
CA GLY A 186 14.75 -33.71 3.10
C GLY A 186 13.59 -33.35 4.03
N GLN A 187 13.86 -32.53 5.06
CA GLN A 187 12.85 -32.06 6.01
C GLN A 187 11.85 -31.09 5.36
N MET A 188 12.32 -30.22 4.46
CA MET A 188 11.48 -29.30 3.68
C MET A 188 10.53 -30.08 2.77
N LEU A 189 11.01 -31.10 2.05
CA LEU A 189 10.19 -31.95 1.19
C LEU A 189 9.11 -32.70 1.98
N VAL A 190 9.45 -33.27 3.14
CA VAL A 190 8.47 -33.94 4.02
C VAL A 190 7.43 -32.96 4.56
N THR A 191 7.85 -31.75 4.92
CA THR A 191 6.93 -30.68 5.37
C THR A 191 5.94 -30.32 4.27
N ASN A 192 6.40 -30.07 3.05
CA ASN A 192 5.53 -29.76 1.92
C ASN A 192 4.56 -30.92 1.64
N GLN A 193 5.06 -32.16 1.61
CA GLN A 193 4.23 -33.34 1.40
C GLN A 193 3.12 -33.48 2.45
N ARG A 194 3.40 -33.15 3.73
CA ARG A 194 2.39 -33.18 4.80
C ARG A 194 1.34 -32.10 4.62
N VAL A 195 1.76 -30.89 4.31
CA VAL A 195 0.86 -29.76 4.06
C VAL A 195 -0.06 -30.05 2.87
N ASP A 196 0.49 -30.57 1.76
CA ASP A 196 -0.29 -30.96 0.58
C ASP A 196 -1.30 -32.06 0.88
N LYS A 197 -0.90 -33.09 1.65
CA LYS A 197 -1.81 -34.17 2.08
C LYS A 197 -2.92 -33.65 2.97
N LEU A 198 -2.63 -32.71 3.87
CA LEU A 198 -3.64 -32.08 4.73
C LEU A 198 -4.63 -31.24 3.92
N ALA A 199 -4.14 -30.44 2.96
CA ALA A 199 -4.98 -29.67 2.06
C ALA A 199 -5.90 -30.58 1.21
N ALA A 200 -5.36 -31.66 0.64
CA ALA A 200 -6.14 -32.63 -0.11
C ALA A 200 -7.20 -33.33 0.76
N ALA A 201 -6.85 -33.72 1.99
CA ALA A 201 -7.79 -34.32 2.93
C ALA A 201 -8.90 -33.33 3.34
N HIS A 202 -8.57 -32.05 3.52
CA HIS A 202 -9.55 -31.02 3.86
C HIS A 202 -10.62 -30.88 2.76
N VAL A 203 -10.20 -30.82 1.49
CA VAL A 203 -11.12 -30.78 0.34
C VAL A 203 -11.99 -32.03 0.27
N ASP A 204 -11.41 -33.23 0.44
CA ASP A 204 -12.16 -34.49 0.44
C ASP A 204 -13.20 -34.55 1.58
N PHE A 205 -12.82 -34.13 2.80
CA PHE A 205 -13.72 -34.11 3.95
C PHE A 205 -14.82 -33.07 3.80
N GLN A 206 -14.53 -31.91 3.21
CA GLN A 206 -15.53 -30.89 2.89
C GLN A 206 -16.54 -31.40 1.85
N ALA A 207 -16.06 -32.03 0.77
CA ALA A 207 -16.91 -32.60 -0.28
C ALA A 207 -17.83 -33.71 0.26
N ARG A 208 -17.35 -34.49 1.24
CA ARG A 208 -18.14 -35.52 1.94
C ARG A 208 -19.07 -34.96 3.02
N GLY A 209 -19.09 -33.64 3.22
CA GLY A 209 -19.89 -32.99 4.26
C GLY A 209 -19.42 -33.29 5.69
N MET A 210 -18.23 -33.85 5.86
CA MET A 210 -17.63 -34.19 7.16
C MET A 210 -17.13 -32.95 7.92
N LEU A 211 -17.07 -31.80 7.24
CA LEU A 211 -16.68 -30.49 7.79
C LEU A 211 -17.86 -29.51 7.91
N ARG A 212 -19.11 -29.98 8.00
CA ARG A 212 -20.28 -29.11 8.24
C ARG A 212 -20.41 -28.76 9.72
N THR A 213 -20.32 -27.46 10.04
CA THR A 213 -20.63 -26.75 11.31
C THR A 213 -20.30 -27.48 12.62
N PRO A 214 -19.50 -26.89 13.53
CA PRO A 214 -19.00 -27.62 14.68
C PRO A 214 -20.15 -27.96 15.68
N LEU A 215 -20.21 -29.23 16.09
CA LEU A 215 -21.10 -29.76 17.16
C LEU A 215 -20.81 -29.15 18.54
N PHE A 216 -19.67 -28.47 18.66
CA PHE A 216 -19.36 -27.53 19.73
C PHE A 216 -19.49 -26.13 19.15
N ARG A 217 -20.29 -25.26 19.75
CA ARG A 217 -19.98 -23.84 19.67
C ARG A 217 -18.72 -23.67 20.53
N PRO A 218 -17.51 -23.50 19.95
CA PRO A 218 -16.43 -22.98 20.78
C PRO A 218 -16.93 -21.63 21.34
N PRO A 219 -16.44 -21.17 22.51
CA PRO A 219 -16.52 -19.74 22.80
C PRO A 219 -16.03 -19.02 21.54
N ASP A 220 -16.73 -17.96 21.12
CA ASP A 220 -16.40 -17.19 19.91
C ASP A 220 -14.89 -17.20 19.72
N PRO A 221 -14.38 -17.63 18.55
CA PRO A 221 -12.96 -17.92 18.39
C PRO A 221 -12.18 -16.78 19.01
N LEU A 222 -11.45 -17.08 20.10
CA LEU A 222 -10.37 -16.22 20.53
C LEU A 222 -9.57 -16.00 19.25
N PRO A 223 -9.45 -14.74 18.78
CA PRO A 223 -8.84 -14.47 17.49
C PRO A 223 -7.53 -15.23 17.47
N THR A 224 -7.36 -16.10 16.47
CA THR A 224 -6.19 -16.93 16.30
C THR A 224 -5.01 -15.99 16.48
N ILE A 225 -4.37 -16.07 17.65
CA ILE A 225 -3.06 -15.48 17.85
C ILE A 225 -2.18 -16.44 17.07
N HIS A 226 -2.14 -16.23 15.76
CA HIS A 226 -0.86 -16.31 15.11
C HIS A 226 0.03 -15.41 15.96
N GLU A 227 0.85 -16.02 16.81
CA GLU A 227 2.13 -15.43 17.16
C GLU A 227 2.98 -15.46 15.88
N ASP A 228 2.48 -14.82 14.82
CA ASP A 228 3.32 -14.22 13.83
C ASP A 228 3.94 -13.03 14.54
N ASN A 229 5.06 -13.30 15.21
CA ASN A 229 6.11 -12.31 15.44
C ASN A 229 6.76 -11.89 14.11
N ASN A 230 6.02 -11.89 13.01
CA ASN A 230 6.38 -11.31 11.73
C ASN A 230 5.31 -10.30 11.35
N ASP A 231 5.77 -9.10 11.04
CA ASP A 231 5.03 -7.91 10.67
C ASP A 231 4.29 -8.07 9.32
N ASN A 232 3.38 -9.04 9.20
CA ASN A 232 2.49 -9.13 8.06
C ASN A 232 1.20 -8.38 8.40
N ASP A 233 1.21 -7.09 8.09
CA ASP A 233 0.14 -6.14 8.40
C ASP A 233 -1.10 -6.24 7.50
N GLY A 234 -1.09 -7.21 6.57
CA GLY A 234 -2.25 -7.57 5.76
C GLY A 234 -2.43 -9.08 5.50
N GLY A 235 -3.63 -9.46 5.08
CA GLY A 235 -3.99 -10.85 4.86
C GLY A 235 -5.23 -11.05 3.98
N ASP A 236 -5.32 -12.26 3.43
CA ASP A 236 -6.32 -12.71 2.46
C ASP A 236 -7.70 -12.91 3.12
N ILE A 237 -8.78 -12.52 2.43
CA ILE A 237 -10.17 -12.75 2.85
C ILE A 237 -10.93 -13.48 1.72
N ASP A 238 -11.82 -14.42 2.10
CA ASP A 238 -12.65 -15.22 1.18
C ASP A 238 -14.06 -14.62 0.92
N GLU A 239 -14.45 -13.57 1.65
CA GLU A 239 -15.75 -12.86 1.52
C GLU A 239 -15.63 -11.62 0.63
N GLU A 240 -16.61 -11.40 -0.26
CA GLU A 240 -16.67 -10.32 -1.25
C GLU A 240 -17.46 -9.10 -0.69
N VAL A 241 -16.85 -7.91 -0.73
CA VAL A 241 -17.32 -6.62 -0.17
C VAL A 241 -16.70 -5.47 -0.99
N ASP A 242 -17.49 -4.49 -1.42
CA ASP A 242 -17.04 -3.42 -2.35
C ASP A 242 -15.92 -2.53 -1.76
N SER A 243 -15.96 -2.23 -0.47
CA SER A 243 -14.87 -1.74 0.38
C SER A 243 -15.46 -1.44 1.77
N GLU A 244 -14.80 -1.81 2.87
CA GLU A 244 -15.33 -1.55 4.22
C GLU A 244 -14.21 -1.30 5.23
N VAL A 245 -14.44 -0.37 6.17
CA VAL A 245 -13.55 -0.14 7.31
C VAL A 245 -14.24 -0.47 8.64
N ILE A 246 -13.64 -1.38 9.40
CA ILE A 246 -14.23 -1.92 10.64
C ILE A 246 -13.32 -1.61 11.84
N ILE A 247 -13.86 -0.96 12.86
CA ILE A 247 -13.12 -0.72 14.12
C ILE A 247 -12.84 -2.00 14.90
N ALA A 248 -11.72 -2.01 15.64
CA ALA A 248 -11.40 -3.13 16.53
C ALA A 248 -12.46 -3.35 17.61
N LYS A 249 -12.80 -4.63 17.85
CA LYS A 249 -13.80 -5.02 18.86
C LYS A 249 -13.35 -4.72 20.29
N GLN A 250 -12.05 -4.81 20.58
CA GLN A 250 -11.52 -4.61 21.93
C GLN A 250 -11.20 -3.14 22.20
N ALA A 251 -11.75 -2.61 23.28
CA ALA A 251 -11.45 -1.27 23.74
C ALA A 251 -10.07 -1.21 24.40
N ILE A 252 -9.42 -0.05 24.35
CA ILE A 252 -8.15 0.16 25.03
C ILE A 252 -8.37 0.09 26.55
N PRO A 253 -7.65 -0.79 27.28
CA PRO A 253 -7.80 -0.89 28.73
C PRO A 253 -7.27 0.36 29.43
N ASN A 254 -7.83 0.69 30.59
CA ASN A 254 -7.36 1.78 31.46
C ASN A 254 -7.34 3.18 30.84
N VAL A 255 -8.15 3.41 29.81
CA VAL A 255 -8.33 4.73 29.17
C VAL A 255 -9.61 5.39 29.66
N ALA A 256 -9.61 6.71 29.76
CA ALA A 256 -10.78 7.48 30.16
C ALA A 256 -11.94 7.32 29.16
N TRP A 257 -13.16 7.13 29.67
CA TRP A 257 -14.36 6.97 28.84
C TRP A 257 -15.17 8.26 28.67
N SER A 258 -14.83 9.31 29.42
CA SER A 258 -15.43 10.63 29.25
C SER A 258 -14.75 11.36 28.09
N PRO A 259 -15.48 11.96 27.13
CA PRO A 259 -14.91 12.74 26.04
C PRO A 259 -13.89 13.79 26.51
N LYS A 260 -14.19 14.49 27.62
CA LYS A 260 -13.32 15.53 28.17
C LYS A 260 -12.03 14.96 28.75
N ALA A 261 -12.14 13.88 29.53
CA ALA A 261 -10.98 13.24 30.15
C ALA A 261 -10.11 12.50 29.11
N PHE A 262 -10.75 11.87 28.12
CA PHE A 262 -10.06 11.22 27.02
C PHE A 262 -9.34 12.24 26.15
N GLY A 263 -10.02 13.32 25.74
CA GLY A 263 -9.43 14.42 25.00
C GLY A 263 -8.20 14.99 25.70
N ALA A 264 -8.28 15.25 27.01
CA ALA A 264 -7.12 15.68 27.80
C ALA A 264 -5.98 14.65 27.79
N SER A 265 -6.28 13.34 27.85
CA SER A 265 -5.25 12.28 27.86
C SER A 265 -4.49 12.14 26.55
N ILE A 266 -5.09 12.53 25.42
CA ILE A 266 -4.47 12.49 24.08
C ILE A 266 -3.96 13.87 23.62
N GLY A 267 -4.00 14.88 24.48
CA GLY A 267 -3.55 16.25 24.13
C GLY A 267 -4.56 17.07 23.31
N VAL A 268 -5.83 16.64 23.24
CA VAL A 268 -6.92 17.29 22.49
C VAL A 268 -8.07 17.66 23.45
N PRO A 269 -7.91 18.68 24.32
CA PRO A 269 -8.90 19.01 25.35
C PRO A 269 -10.26 19.47 24.78
N HIS A 270 -10.27 19.94 23.53
CA HIS A 270 -11.47 20.38 22.81
C HIS A 270 -12.18 19.25 22.05
N LEU A 271 -11.80 17.98 22.25
CA LEU A 271 -12.46 16.82 21.65
C LEU A 271 -14.00 16.81 21.77
N PRO A 272 -14.62 17.21 22.92
CA PRO A 272 -16.08 17.29 23.00
C PRO A 272 -16.72 18.21 21.96
N ASN A 273 -16.03 19.30 21.57
CA ASN A 273 -16.50 20.23 20.55
C ASN A 273 -16.45 19.59 19.17
N LEU A 274 -15.38 18.84 18.88
CA LEU A 274 -15.24 18.11 17.61
C LEU A 274 -16.31 17.03 17.48
N ILE A 275 -16.60 16.28 18.55
CA ILE A 275 -17.69 15.30 18.58
C ILE A 275 -19.04 15.99 18.35
N SER A 276 -19.26 17.15 18.97
CA SER A 276 -20.53 17.89 18.81
C SER A 276 -20.73 18.36 17.37
N ARG A 277 -19.66 18.83 16.70
CA ARG A 277 -19.70 19.19 15.27
C ARG A 277 -19.95 17.99 14.36
N PHE A 278 -19.27 16.87 14.61
CA PHE A 278 -19.54 15.62 13.89
C PHE A 278 -21.00 15.17 14.05
N LEU A 279 -21.55 15.20 15.26
CA LEU A 279 -22.95 14.83 15.48
C LEU A 279 -23.92 15.80 14.81
N TYR A 280 -23.60 17.09 14.76
CA TYR A 280 -24.36 18.07 13.99
C TYR A 280 -24.39 17.69 12.51
N GLU A 281 -23.23 17.42 11.92
CA GLU A 281 -23.08 16.97 10.54
C GLU A 281 -23.95 15.73 10.26
N GLN A 282 -23.82 14.69 11.09
CA GLN A 282 -24.59 13.46 10.94
C GLN A 282 -26.10 13.68 11.09
N GLU A 283 -26.55 14.50 12.03
CA GLU A 283 -27.98 14.81 12.21
C GLU A 283 -28.54 15.69 11.07
N HIS A 284 -27.72 16.52 10.45
CA HIS A 284 -28.12 17.39 9.34
C HIS A 284 -28.11 16.66 7.98
N LEU A 285 -27.09 15.84 7.71
CA LEU A 285 -27.06 14.94 6.55
C LEU A 285 -28.24 13.97 6.54
N ASN A 286 -28.68 13.50 7.71
CA ASN A 286 -29.86 12.64 7.83
C ASN A 286 -31.20 13.37 7.65
N LYS A 287 -31.24 14.71 7.76
CA LYS A 287 -32.48 15.51 7.67
C LYS A 287 -32.69 16.16 6.31
N LEU A 288 -31.61 16.57 5.65
CA LEU A 288 -31.63 17.05 4.28
C LEU A 288 -30.95 15.98 3.44
N ASN A 289 -31.70 15.24 2.62
CA ASN A 289 -31.16 14.40 1.54
C ASN A 289 -30.51 15.28 0.44
N ASP A 290 -29.64 16.22 0.80
CA ASP A 290 -28.95 17.10 -0.13
C ASP A 290 -27.43 16.86 -0.03
N PRO A 291 -26.88 16.02 -0.92
CA PRO A 291 -25.46 15.66 -0.92
C PRO A 291 -24.53 16.83 -1.30
N ASN A 292 -25.06 17.97 -1.75
CA ASN A 292 -24.27 19.13 -2.22
C ASN A 292 -24.08 20.25 -1.19
N MET A 293 -24.47 20.05 0.07
CA MET A 293 -24.29 21.06 1.12
C MET A 293 -22.84 21.03 1.62
N ASN A 294 -21.99 21.86 1.03
CA ASN A 294 -20.59 22.03 1.44
C ASN A 294 -20.53 22.85 2.76
N LEU A 295 -20.92 22.22 3.87
CA LEU A 295 -20.92 22.81 5.21
C LEU A 295 -19.50 22.81 5.77
N ASN A 296 -18.90 23.99 5.86
CA ASN A 296 -17.73 24.16 6.68
C ASN A 296 -18.13 24.10 8.17
N LEU A 297 -17.88 22.96 8.82
CA LEU A 297 -18.23 22.73 10.23
C LEU A 297 -17.56 23.72 11.20
N ASP A 298 -16.48 24.36 10.78
CA ASP A 298 -15.80 25.37 11.60
C ASP A 298 -16.58 26.68 11.71
N ASP A 299 -17.41 26.99 10.72
CA ASP A 299 -18.23 28.21 10.69
C ASP A 299 -19.50 28.09 11.54
N ILE A 300 -19.84 26.88 11.99
CA ILE A 300 -21.04 26.59 12.77
C ILE A 300 -20.79 26.94 14.25
N PRO A 301 -21.58 27.84 14.85
CA PRO A 301 -21.48 28.14 16.27
C PRO A 301 -21.70 26.89 17.12
N LEU A 302 -20.82 26.64 18.10
CA LEU A 302 -20.94 25.50 19.02
C LEU A 302 -22.24 25.50 19.85
N SER A 303 -22.93 26.65 19.94
CA SER A 303 -24.26 26.75 20.56
C SER A 303 -25.32 25.95 19.80
N ASP A 304 -25.12 25.75 18.50
CA ASP A 304 -26.10 25.14 17.61
C ASP A 304 -25.83 23.64 17.47
N CYS A 305 -24.66 23.18 17.91
CA CYS A 305 -24.25 21.77 17.91
C CYS A 305 -24.84 20.98 19.09
N PRO A 306 -25.22 19.71 18.89
CA PRO A 306 -25.70 18.86 19.98
C PRO A 306 -24.58 18.56 20.97
N GLN A 307 -24.81 18.83 22.25
CA GLN A 307 -23.82 18.53 23.29
C GLN A 307 -23.74 17.03 23.57
N TYR A 308 -22.54 16.46 23.45
CA TYR A 308 -22.28 15.07 23.78
C TYR A 308 -21.61 14.90 25.15
N SER A 309 -22.31 14.28 26.09
CA SER A 309 -21.82 14.01 27.46
C SER A 309 -21.73 12.52 27.81
N ARG A 310 -22.06 11.63 26.87
CA ARG A 310 -22.05 10.18 27.07
C ARG A 310 -20.64 9.62 27.00
N LYS A 311 -20.50 8.35 27.38
CA LYS A 311 -19.23 7.62 27.30
C LYS A 311 -18.83 7.38 25.85
N ILE A 312 -17.53 7.37 25.60
CA ILE A 312 -16.93 6.91 24.35
C ILE A 312 -16.20 5.59 24.60
N ARG A 313 -16.02 4.80 23.56
CA ARG A 313 -15.27 3.55 23.60
C ARG A 313 -14.05 3.65 22.68
N PRO A 314 -12.87 4.05 23.19
CA PRO A 314 -11.64 4.11 22.41
C PRO A 314 -11.13 2.72 22.06
N VAL A 315 -10.61 2.56 20.84
CA VAL A 315 -10.09 1.31 20.29
C VAL A 315 -8.74 1.58 19.61
N PRO A 316 -7.82 0.60 19.57
CA PRO A 316 -6.43 0.86 19.14
C PRO A 316 -6.22 0.89 17.63
N SER A 317 -7.18 0.39 16.84
CA SER A 317 -7.02 0.20 15.41
C SER A 317 -8.36 0.02 14.70
N ALA A 318 -8.33 0.15 13.38
CA ALA A 318 -9.37 -0.28 12.46
C ALA A 318 -8.77 -1.20 11.40
N ILE A 319 -9.64 -1.86 10.64
CA ILE A 319 -9.28 -2.77 9.55
C ILE A 319 -9.95 -2.25 8.29
N ALA A 320 -9.19 -1.90 7.27
CA ALA A 320 -9.70 -1.64 5.93
C ALA A 320 -9.71 -2.94 5.13
N ILE A 321 -10.79 -3.18 4.41
CA ILE A 321 -10.99 -4.32 3.51
C ILE A 321 -11.32 -3.75 2.15
N TYR A 322 -10.54 -4.11 1.13
CA TYR A 322 -10.70 -3.62 -0.23
C TYR A 322 -10.22 -4.65 -1.24
N TYR A 323 -10.73 -4.55 -2.47
CA TYR A 323 -10.28 -5.39 -3.57
C TYR A 323 -8.92 -4.91 -4.08
N SER A 324 -7.91 -5.78 -4.09
CA SER A 324 -6.60 -5.48 -4.68
C SER A 324 -6.26 -6.51 -5.74
N SER A 325 -6.09 -6.03 -6.97
CA SER A 325 -6.00 -6.84 -8.18
C SER A 325 -4.71 -7.67 -8.29
N SER A 326 -3.62 -7.28 -7.62
CA SER A 326 -2.28 -7.73 -8.06
C SER A 326 -1.20 -7.96 -7.01
N ASP A 327 -1.51 -8.11 -5.72
CA ASP A 327 -0.49 -8.60 -4.79
C ASP A 327 -1.05 -9.40 -3.62
N LYS A 328 -0.70 -10.70 -3.56
CA LYS A 328 -1.07 -11.61 -2.46
C LYS A 328 -2.53 -11.46 -2.05
N SER A 329 -3.43 -11.45 -3.01
CA SER A 329 -4.85 -11.34 -2.71
C SER A 329 -5.40 -12.75 -2.49
N GLY A 330 -6.39 -12.87 -1.61
CA GLY A 330 -7.07 -14.14 -1.37
C GLY A 330 -7.71 -14.73 -2.63
N ILE A 331 -8.39 -15.86 -2.48
CA ILE A 331 -9.02 -16.60 -3.60
C ILE A 331 -9.97 -15.70 -4.42
N CYS A 332 -10.45 -14.60 -3.82
CA CYS A 332 -11.36 -13.62 -4.43
C CYS A 332 -10.74 -12.24 -4.74
N GLY A 333 -9.43 -12.02 -4.55
CA GLY A 333 -8.83 -10.70 -4.81
C GLY A 333 -8.93 -9.70 -3.65
N MET A 334 -9.44 -10.12 -2.48
CA MET A 334 -9.58 -9.22 -1.32
C MET A 334 -8.30 -9.08 -0.50
N HIS A 335 -8.03 -7.84 -0.12
CA HIS A 335 -6.96 -7.43 0.77
C HIS A 335 -7.51 -6.85 2.06
N ARG A 336 -6.75 -7.05 3.13
CA ARG A 336 -7.04 -6.52 4.47
C ARG A 336 -5.83 -5.75 4.95
N GLU A 337 -6.03 -4.52 5.40
CA GLU A 337 -5.00 -3.69 6.01
C GLU A 337 -5.42 -3.27 7.42
N ARG A 338 -4.49 -3.26 8.38
CA ARG A 338 -4.75 -2.72 9.73
C ARG A 338 -4.22 -1.30 9.86
N ILE A 339 -5.12 -0.36 10.12
CA ILE A 339 -4.83 1.05 10.42
C ILE A 339 -4.73 1.23 11.94
N ARG A 340 -3.63 1.79 12.45
CA ARG A 340 -3.31 1.93 13.87
C ARG A 340 -3.37 3.37 14.34
N ALA A 341 -3.83 3.53 15.58
CA ALA A 341 -3.74 4.77 16.33
C ALA A 341 -3.47 4.44 17.80
N VAL A 342 -2.18 4.26 18.14
CA VAL A 342 -1.74 3.81 19.46
C VAL A 342 -0.65 4.71 20.04
N SER A 343 -0.75 4.99 21.34
CA SER A 343 0.24 5.82 22.06
C SER A 343 1.56 5.09 22.33
N SER A 344 1.59 3.76 22.26
CA SER A 344 2.81 2.94 22.31
C SER A 344 2.62 1.67 21.48
N TRP A 345 3.58 1.40 20.59
CA TRP A 345 3.59 0.20 19.76
C TRP A 345 4.77 -0.71 20.14
N ARG A 346 4.49 -1.97 20.50
CA ARG A 346 5.49 -2.96 20.96
C ARG A 346 6.43 -2.44 22.07
N GLY A 347 5.90 -1.63 23.00
CA GLY A 347 6.69 -0.99 24.06
C GLY A 347 7.57 0.17 23.57
N GLY A 348 7.44 0.54 22.30
CA GLY A 348 8.13 1.66 21.67
C GLY A 348 7.27 2.93 21.60
N PRO A 349 7.65 3.88 20.72
CA PRO A 349 6.95 5.15 20.58
C PRO A 349 5.53 4.99 20.01
N SER A 350 4.76 6.08 20.03
CA SER A 350 3.43 6.15 19.43
C SER A 350 3.46 5.88 17.93
N HIS A 351 2.38 5.27 17.44
CA HIS A 351 2.18 4.91 16.03
C HIS A 351 0.79 5.38 15.60
N TYR A 352 0.74 6.30 14.65
CA TYR A 352 -0.46 6.96 14.16
C TYR A 352 -0.40 6.94 12.63
N ASP A 353 -1.20 6.06 12.03
CA ASP A 353 -1.19 5.82 10.59
C ASP A 353 -1.91 6.94 9.83
N CYS A 354 -1.54 7.11 8.57
CA CYS A 354 -2.24 8.00 7.64
C CYS A 354 -3.27 7.20 6.84
N VAL A 355 -4.33 7.87 6.41
CA VAL A 355 -5.45 7.28 5.67
C VAL A 355 -5.88 8.19 4.53
N PHE A 356 -6.38 7.57 3.45
CA PHE A 356 -7.16 8.28 2.44
C PHE A 356 -8.60 8.41 2.93
N VAL A 357 -9.17 9.60 2.78
CA VAL A 357 -10.54 9.91 3.15
C VAL A 357 -11.28 10.38 1.90
N VAL A 358 -12.41 9.75 1.59
CA VAL A 358 -13.25 10.12 0.44
C VAL A 358 -13.94 11.45 0.76
N HIS A 359 -13.83 12.42 -0.14
CA HIS A 359 -14.56 13.69 -0.03
C HIS A 359 -15.47 13.96 -1.23
N ASP A 360 -15.07 13.54 -2.42
CA ASP A 360 -15.91 13.63 -3.61
C ASP A 360 -15.81 12.29 -4.38
N PRO A 361 -16.85 11.45 -4.34
CA PRO A 361 -16.83 10.16 -5.02
C PRO A 361 -16.95 10.27 -6.55
N ASP A 362 -17.35 11.43 -7.08
CA ASP A 362 -17.52 11.65 -8.51
C ASP A 362 -16.22 12.12 -9.19
N GLU A 363 -15.24 12.57 -8.40
CA GLU A 363 -13.92 13.00 -8.87
C GLU A 363 -12.92 11.82 -8.89
N PRO A 364 -12.16 11.62 -9.99
CA PRO A 364 -11.28 10.48 -10.13
C PRO A 364 -9.99 10.60 -9.30
N GLY A 365 -9.49 9.45 -8.84
CA GLY A 365 -8.19 9.32 -8.17
C GLY A 365 -8.06 10.23 -6.97
N PHE A 366 -6.88 10.84 -6.82
CA PHE A 366 -6.60 11.71 -5.67
C PHE A 366 -7.39 13.02 -5.69
N CYS A 367 -8.01 13.39 -6.82
CA CYS A 367 -8.84 14.58 -6.89
C CYS A 367 -10.06 14.46 -5.99
N GLY A 368 -10.64 13.25 -5.85
CA GLY A 368 -11.75 12.91 -4.96
C GLY A 368 -11.35 12.45 -3.54
N LEU A 369 -10.05 12.50 -3.22
CA LEU A 369 -9.51 12.07 -1.92
C LEU A 369 -8.87 13.22 -1.12
N HIS A 370 -8.91 13.06 0.20
CA HIS A 370 -8.11 13.78 1.18
C HIS A 370 -7.16 12.83 1.89
N VAL A 371 -6.13 13.37 2.54
CA VAL A 371 -5.23 12.59 3.39
C VAL A 371 -5.33 13.09 4.82
N ALA A 372 -5.45 12.17 5.76
CA ALA A 372 -5.48 12.49 7.18
C ALA A 372 -4.59 11.54 7.99
N ARG A 373 -4.06 12.02 9.11
CA ARG A 373 -3.37 11.18 10.12
C ARG A 373 -4.35 10.86 11.23
N VAL A 374 -4.50 9.58 11.56
CA VAL A 374 -5.42 9.13 12.61
C VAL A 374 -4.77 9.19 13.98
N HIS A 375 -5.36 9.95 14.90
CA HIS A 375 -4.88 10.09 16.28
C HIS A 375 -5.59 9.14 17.24
N SER A 376 -6.86 8.82 16.98
CA SER A 376 -7.58 7.82 17.76
C SER A 376 -8.79 7.27 17.01
N PHE A 377 -9.12 6.01 17.28
CA PHE A 377 -10.41 5.43 16.92
C PHE A 377 -11.28 5.32 18.17
N PHE A 378 -12.57 5.62 18.05
CA PHE A 378 -13.52 5.41 19.12
C PHE A 378 -14.92 5.24 18.56
N SER A 379 -15.84 4.72 19.38
CA SER A 379 -17.26 4.76 19.05
C SER A 379 -18.07 5.56 20.06
N ILE A 380 -19.12 6.20 19.55
CA ILE A 380 -20.08 7.01 20.31
C ILE A 380 -21.50 6.50 20.08
N GLN A 381 -22.39 6.77 21.04
CA GLN A 381 -23.78 6.32 20.97
C GLN A 381 -24.76 7.45 21.27
N GLN A 382 -25.53 7.86 20.26
CA GLN A 382 -26.54 8.92 20.37
C GLN A 382 -27.87 8.43 19.79
N HIS A 383 -28.99 8.73 20.48
CA HIS A 383 -30.34 8.32 20.03
C HIS A 383 -30.52 6.83 19.64
N LYS A 384 -29.73 5.92 20.24
CA LYS A 384 -29.63 4.47 19.94
C LYS A 384 -28.83 4.10 18.68
N LEU A 385 -28.37 5.08 17.92
CA LEU A 385 -27.42 4.88 16.83
C LEU A 385 -25.99 4.77 17.38
N HIS A 386 -25.20 3.90 16.75
CA HIS A 386 -23.79 3.68 17.06
C HIS A 386 -22.97 4.26 15.92
N TYR A 387 -22.05 5.15 16.25
CA TYR A 387 -21.19 5.81 15.26
C TYR A 387 -19.74 5.38 15.52
N PRO A 388 -19.12 4.59 14.62
CA PRO A 388 -17.68 4.38 14.61
C PRO A 388 -17.00 5.64 14.06
N CYS A 389 -16.05 6.17 14.82
CA CYS A 389 -15.43 7.46 14.55
C CYS A 389 -13.90 7.36 14.57
N ALA A 390 -13.26 8.24 13.81
CA ALA A 390 -11.84 8.51 13.89
C ALA A 390 -11.60 10.00 14.19
N LEU A 391 -10.70 10.30 15.13
CA LEU A 391 -10.13 11.64 15.29
C LEU A 391 -8.92 11.73 14.37
N VAL A 392 -8.94 12.71 13.47
CA VAL A 392 -7.90 12.85 12.45
C VAL A 392 -7.34 14.27 12.43
N SER A 393 -6.11 14.42 11.93
CA SER A 393 -5.55 15.71 11.51
C SER A 393 -5.27 15.72 10.02
N TRP A 394 -5.61 16.82 9.36
CA TRP A 394 -5.66 16.90 7.90
C TRP A 394 -4.34 17.31 7.24
N PHE A 395 -4.26 17.03 5.95
CA PHE A 395 -3.25 17.52 5.03
C PHE A 395 -3.93 18.04 3.74
N SER A 396 -3.59 19.25 3.32
CA SER A 396 -4.10 19.88 2.09
C SER A 396 -3.16 19.69 0.91
N LYS A 397 -3.74 19.61 -0.29
CA LYS A 397 -3.01 19.50 -1.57
C LYS A 397 -2.24 20.79 -1.86
N ILE A 398 -0.97 20.66 -2.24
CA ILE A 398 -0.18 21.78 -2.76
C ILE A 398 -0.36 21.85 -4.28
N GLY A 399 -1.20 22.77 -4.73
CA GLY A 399 -1.54 22.95 -6.13
C GLY A 399 -2.60 21.97 -6.64
N ASN A 400 -2.92 22.08 -7.94
CA ASN A 400 -4.03 21.36 -8.56
C ASN A 400 -3.59 20.14 -9.38
N ASN A 401 -2.28 19.84 -9.42
CA ASN A 401 -1.73 18.75 -10.23
C ASN A 401 -0.61 18.03 -9.45
N PRO A 402 -0.32 16.76 -9.76
CA PRO A 402 0.86 16.06 -9.27
C PRO A 402 2.16 16.82 -9.59
N CYS A 403 3.20 16.56 -8.80
CA CYS A 403 4.54 17.07 -9.05
C CYS A 403 5.03 16.64 -10.44
N SER A 404 5.37 17.60 -11.29
CA SER A 404 5.84 17.35 -12.67
C SER A 404 7.13 16.51 -12.76
N THR A 405 7.87 16.40 -11.66
CA THR A 405 9.13 15.66 -11.62
C THR A 405 8.95 14.22 -11.14
N THR A 406 8.02 13.97 -10.21
CA THR A 406 7.86 12.66 -9.56
C THR A 406 6.55 11.96 -9.89
N GLY A 407 5.58 12.66 -10.47
CA GLY A 407 4.23 12.16 -10.73
C GLY A 407 3.39 11.93 -9.47
N MET A 408 3.86 12.36 -8.29
CA MET A 408 3.14 12.22 -7.01
C MET A 408 2.51 13.53 -6.56
N TRP A 409 1.35 13.45 -5.92
CA TRP A 409 0.74 14.58 -5.23
C TRP A 409 1.59 15.00 -4.04
N ILE A 410 1.64 16.30 -3.78
CA ILE A 410 2.30 16.87 -2.61
C ILE A 410 1.23 17.45 -1.69
N VAL A 411 1.32 17.15 -0.40
CA VAL A 411 0.42 17.67 0.63
C VAL A 411 1.19 18.35 1.75
N GLU A 412 0.57 19.33 2.40
CA GLU A 412 1.08 20.00 3.60
C GLU A 412 0.15 19.80 4.80
N PRO A 413 0.69 19.73 6.02
CA PRO A 413 -0.12 19.73 7.24
C PRO A 413 -1.06 20.94 7.35
N ASP A 414 -2.32 20.68 7.67
CA ASP A 414 -3.26 21.75 7.96
C ASP A 414 -3.09 22.24 9.40
N PHE A 415 -3.18 23.56 9.57
CA PHE A 415 -3.10 24.23 10.85
C PHE A 415 -4.35 25.06 11.11
N ASP A 416 -4.84 25.00 12.34
CA ASP A 416 -5.93 25.83 12.80
C ASP A 416 -5.46 27.27 13.12
N VAL A 417 -6.40 28.13 13.53
CA VAL A 417 -6.14 29.52 13.91
C VAL A 417 -5.12 29.65 15.05
N THR A 418 -4.96 28.61 15.88
CA THR A 418 -4.01 28.56 17.00
C THR A 418 -2.63 28.06 16.60
N ARG A 419 -2.41 27.74 15.32
CA ARG A 419 -1.22 27.06 14.77
C ARG A 419 -1.02 25.64 15.32
N SER A 420 -2.09 25.03 15.83
CA SER A 420 -2.12 23.59 16.14
C SER A 420 -2.59 22.83 14.91
N ARG A 421 -2.39 21.52 14.85
CA ARG A 421 -2.90 20.70 13.74
C ARG A 421 -4.42 20.84 13.65
N ALA A 422 -4.93 21.17 12.47
CA ALA A 422 -6.37 21.17 12.22
C ALA A 422 -6.91 19.74 12.37
N MET A 423 -7.88 19.56 13.25
CA MET A 423 -8.42 18.25 13.62
C MET A 423 -9.93 18.21 13.49
N SER A 424 -10.47 17.07 13.07
CA SER A 424 -11.90 16.79 13.09
C SER A 424 -12.19 15.34 13.46
N VAL A 425 -13.45 15.07 13.78
CA VAL A 425 -13.95 13.71 13.97
C VAL A 425 -14.71 13.34 12.70
N ILE A 426 -14.33 12.22 12.08
CA ILE A 426 -14.94 11.70 10.85
C ILE A 426 -15.61 10.35 11.11
N SER A 427 -16.60 10.00 10.30
CA SER A 427 -17.13 8.63 10.27
C SER A 427 -16.06 7.70 9.72
N ILE A 428 -15.96 6.48 10.26
CA ILE A 428 -15.01 5.52 9.73
C ILE A 428 -15.34 5.09 8.29
N ASP A 429 -16.60 5.20 7.89
CA ASP A 429 -17.08 4.85 6.55
C ASP A 429 -16.53 5.80 5.47
N SER A 430 -16.01 6.97 5.87
CA SER A 430 -15.33 7.90 4.96
C SER A 430 -13.87 7.51 4.68
N ILE A 431 -13.30 6.61 5.49
CA ILE A 431 -11.93 6.13 5.31
C ILE A 431 -11.92 5.10 4.18
N TYR A 432 -11.06 5.30 3.20
CA TYR A 432 -10.90 4.39 2.06
C TYR A 432 -9.91 3.27 2.38
N GLN A 433 -8.64 3.63 2.65
CA GLN A 433 -7.56 2.71 3.05
C GLN A 433 -6.42 3.49 3.73
N GLY A 434 -5.35 2.80 4.14
CA GLY A 434 -4.11 3.42 4.59
C GLY A 434 -3.46 4.29 3.51
N ALA A 435 -2.97 5.45 3.90
CA ALA A 435 -2.20 6.34 3.04
C ALA A 435 -0.74 6.38 3.50
N HIS A 436 0.18 6.41 2.55
CA HIS A 436 1.60 6.48 2.84
C HIS A 436 2.19 7.83 2.43
N LEU A 437 2.72 8.56 3.40
CA LEU A 437 3.32 9.88 3.21
C LEU A 437 4.84 9.83 3.36
N ILE A 438 5.55 10.40 2.39
CA ILE A 438 7.01 10.52 2.40
C ILE A 438 7.40 11.98 2.56
N GLY A 439 8.17 12.28 3.61
CA GLY A 439 8.63 13.63 3.91
C GLY A 439 9.44 14.25 2.77
N ASN A 440 9.08 15.49 2.38
CA ASN A 440 9.82 16.23 1.38
C ASN A 440 10.97 17.01 2.03
N ALA A 441 12.19 16.49 1.89
CA ALA A 441 13.40 17.13 2.40
C ALA A 441 13.96 18.22 1.48
N GLY A 442 13.46 18.31 0.23
CA GLY A 442 14.05 19.15 -0.81
C GLY A 442 15.54 18.82 -1.01
N ARG A 443 16.40 19.84 -0.93
CA ARG A 443 17.87 19.67 -1.04
C ARG A 443 18.56 19.46 0.30
N HIS A 444 17.81 19.41 1.40
CA HIS A 444 18.37 19.34 2.74
C HIS A 444 18.66 17.90 3.16
N TYR A 445 19.76 17.70 3.87
CA TYR A 445 20.07 16.41 4.46
C TYR A 445 19.13 16.10 5.63
N ILE A 446 18.58 14.89 5.63
CA ILE A 446 17.78 14.39 6.75
C ILE A 446 18.70 14.10 7.94
N PRO A 447 18.44 14.66 9.13
CA PRO A 447 19.25 14.40 10.31
C PRO A 447 19.26 12.91 10.67
N ARG A 448 20.43 12.35 11.00
CA ARG A 448 20.56 10.95 11.45
C ARG A 448 19.82 10.64 12.76
N THR A 449 19.46 11.69 13.50
CA THR A 449 18.69 11.60 14.75
C THR A 449 17.19 11.61 14.52
N LEU A 450 16.72 11.82 13.28
CA LEU A 450 15.29 11.74 12.96
C LEU A 450 14.84 10.28 13.04
N THR A 451 13.89 10.04 13.93
CA THR A 451 13.27 8.73 14.14
C THR A 451 11.93 8.66 13.43
N PHE A 452 11.51 7.46 13.02
CA PHE A 452 10.28 7.22 12.26
C PHE A 452 9.02 7.78 12.95
N ASN A 453 8.96 7.79 14.28
CA ASN A 453 7.81 8.30 15.04
C ASN A 453 7.63 9.83 14.94
N ARG A 454 8.66 10.56 14.48
CA ARG A 454 8.63 12.02 14.29
C ARG A 454 8.61 12.42 12.83
N SER A 455 8.61 11.47 11.88
CA SER A 455 8.72 11.77 10.45
C SER A 455 7.58 12.66 9.97
N LEU A 456 6.33 12.35 10.35
CA LEU A 456 5.13 13.11 9.98
C LEU A 456 5.05 14.52 10.59
N ASP A 457 5.95 14.84 11.52
CA ASP A 457 6.02 16.14 12.20
C ASP A 457 7.30 16.92 11.84
N ALA A 458 8.21 16.31 11.08
CA ALA A 458 9.54 16.86 10.78
C ALA A 458 9.61 17.63 9.45
N PHE A 459 8.67 17.41 8.54
CA PHE A 459 8.66 18.01 7.21
C PHE A 459 7.50 18.99 7.04
N GLN A 460 7.71 20.01 6.21
CA GLN A 460 6.69 21.00 5.87
C GLN A 460 5.69 20.48 4.83
N SER A 461 6.15 19.58 3.96
CA SER A 461 5.32 18.93 2.94
C SER A 461 5.72 17.47 2.77
N PHE A 462 4.82 16.71 2.17
CA PHE A 462 4.93 15.27 2.00
C PHE A 462 4.49 14.86 0.60
N TYR A 463 5.21 13.94 -0.02
CA TYR A 463 4.72 13.23 -1.20
C TYR A 463 3.73 12.17 -0.76
N VAL A 464 2.58 12.13 -1.42
CA VAL A 464 1.61 11.06 -1.28
C VAL A 464 2.05 9.92 -2.19
N ASN A 465 2.41 8.78 -1.58
CA ASN A 465 3.07 7.72 -2.29
C ASN A 465 2.06 6.80 -3.00
N LYS A 466 1.93 6.98 -4.31
CA LYS A 466 1.09 6.12 -5.15
C LYS A 466 1.68 4.75 -5.45
N TYR A 467 2.98 4.56 -5.22
CA TYR A 467 3.68 3.31 -5.53
C TYR A 467 3.73 2.36 -4.32
N ILE A 468 3.01 2.64 -3.23
CA ILE A 468 3.07 1.79 -2.02
C ILE A 468 2.54 0.38 -2.29
N ASP A 469 1.46 0.29 -3.07
CA ASP A 469 0.87 -0.94 -3.57
C ASP A 469 0.08 -0.64 -4.86
N HIS A 470 -0.39 -1.68 -5.52
CA HIS A 470 -1.11 -1.54 -6.79
C HIS A 470 -2.48 -0.89 -6.64
N HIS A 471 -3.17 -1.10 -5.52
CA HIS A 471 -4.50 -0.54 -5.29
C HIS A 471 -4.43 0.98 -5.05
N ALA A 472 -3.41 1.44 -4.32
CA ALA A 472 -3.10 2.85 -4.19
C ALA A 472 -2.76 3.48 -5.54
N HIS A 473 -2.00 2.81 -6.42
CA HIS A 473 -1.70 3.33 -7.76
C HIS A 473 -2.95 3.41 -8.66
N GLU A 474 -3.78 2.38 -8.64
CA GLU A 474 -4.95 2.23 -9.53
C GLU A 474 -6.12 3.12 -9.13
N ILE A 475 -6.45 3.19 -7.83
CA ILE A 475 -7.70 3.80 -7.38
C ILE A 475 -7.49 5.15 -6.71
N ALA A 476 -6.34 5.36 -6.06
CA ALA A 476 -6.08 6.62 -5.38
C ALA A 476 -5.39 7.67 -6.27
N PHE A 477 -5.02 7.39 -7.53
CA PHE A 477 -4.19 8.29 -8.35
C PHE A 477 -4.57 8.39 -9.82
#